data_AF-A0A1G9WZG3-F1
#
_entry.id   AF-A0A1G9WZG3-F1
#
_cell.length_a   1.000
_cell.length_b   1.000
_cell.length_c   1.000
_cell.angle_alpha   90.00
_cell.angle_beta   90.00
_cell.angle_gamma   90.00
#
_symmetry.space_group_name_H-M   'P 1'
#
loop_
_entity.id
_entity.type
_entity.pdbx_description
1 polymer ?
#
loop_
_entity_poly.entity_id
_entity_poly.type
_entity_poly.pdbx_seq_one_letter_code
_entity_poly.pdbx_strand_id
1 'polypeptide(L)'
;MESKIGLLMDLPEGKLPGFYAQIVKALAGKVELFDRDKEMLIVSSEEQKLAALEVMAHYNIETNLMDLRLLPDDAELTDLFSDYGFTSRAEINYLYDKLVVSFRFTVDSPQADVDQAALQVEEHLLAQYKDQDRDVYIVDRQLEELMQGIAKAYRCRIEILP
;
A
#
# COMPACT_ATOMS: atom_id res chain seq x y z
N MET A 1 2.85 -4.04 -7.70
CA MET A 1 2.18 -4.33 -6.42
C MET A 1 0.73 -4.67 -6.66
N GLU A 2 0.12 -5.53 -5.84
CA GLU A 2 -1.32 -5.81 -5.97
C GLU A 2 -2.14 -4.68 -5.32
N SER A 3 -3.22 -4.24 -5.96
CA SER A 3 -4.15 -3.28 -5.38
C SER A 3 -5.12 -3.97 -4.44
N LYS A 4 -5.35 -3.38 -3.27
CA LYS A 4 -6.33 -3.79 -2.27
C LYS A 4 -7.24 -2.63 -1.91
N ILE A 5 -8.37 -2.94 -1.30
CA ILE A 5 -9.35 -1.93 -0.86
C ILE A 5 -9.45 -2.01 0.65
N GLY A 6 -9.10 -0.92 1.33
CA GLY A 6 -9.31 -0.75 2.76
C GLY A 6 -10.68 -0.12 3.04
N LEU A 7 -11.39 -0.70 4.01
CA LEU A 7 -12.65 -0.19 4.55
C LEU A 7 -12.42 0.14 6.02
N LEU A 8 -12.21 1.42 6.33
CA LEU A 8 -12.02 1.90 7.69
C LEU A 8 -13.38 2.22 8.32
N MET A 9 -13.75 1.44 9.33
CA MET A 9 -15.01 1.60 10.07
C MET A 9 -14.88 2.72 11.10
N ASP A 10 -15.82 3.66 11.10
CA ASP A 10 -15.98 4.62 12.20
C ASP A 10 -16.83 3.99 13.31
N LEU A 11 -16.17 3.34 14.26
CA LEU A 11 -16.84 2.69 15.38
C LEU A 11 -17.04 3.68 16.53
N PRO A 12 -18.27 3.79 17.09
CA PRO A 12 -18.53 4.69 18.20
C PRO A 12 -17.74 4.29 19.46
N GLU A 13 -17.15 5.28 20.12
CA GLU A 13 -16.36 5.10 21.35
C GLU A 13 -17.14 4.30 22.41
N GLY A 14 -16.51 3.25 22.96
CA GLY A 14 -17.06 2.45 24.07
C GLY A 14 -17.86 1.21 23.71
N LYS A 15 -18.10 0.88 22.43
CA LYS A 15 -18.79 -0.36 21.99
C LYS A 15 -17.82 -1.48 21.56
N LEU A 16 -16.95 -1.95 22.46
CA LEU A 16 -15.69 -2.55 22.01
C LEU A 16 -15.67 -4.07 21.71
N PRO A 17 -16.23 -5.01 22.52
CA PRO A 17 -16.08 -6.44 22.18
C PRO A 17 -17.31 -7.06 21.47
N GLY A 18 -18.50 -6.87 22.03
CA GLY A 18 -19.71 -7.59 21.59
C GLY A 18 -20.26 -7.08 20.26
N PHE A 19 -20.17 -5.77 20.01
CA PHE A 19 -20.64 -5.15 18.78
C PHE A 19 -19.74 -5.51 17.59
N TYR A 20 -18.43 -5.41 17.78
CA TYR A 20 -17.46 -5.87 16.78
C TYR A 20 -17.63 -7.36 16.45
N ALA A 21 -17.86 -8.22 17.45
CA ALA A 21 -18.12 -9.63 17.23
C ALA A 21 -19.37 -9.89 16.36
N GLN A 22 -20.42 -9.07 16.47
CA GLN A 22 -21.62 -9.16 15.62
C GLN A 22 -21.31 -8.78 14.17
N ILE A 23 -20.50 -7.75 13.95
CA ILE A 23 -20.04 -7.35 12.61
C ILE A 23 -19.22 -8.47 11.98
N VAL A 24 -18.22 -8.99 12.70
CA VAL A 24 -17.39 -10.11 12.23
C VAL A 24 -18.23 -11.33 11.90
N LYS A 25 -19.23 -11.65 12.74
CA LYS A 25 -20.17 -12.74 12.49
C LYS A 25 -21.06 -12.49 11.25
N ALA A 26 -21.45 -11.25 10.99
CA ALA A 26 -22.26 -10.90 9.83
C ALA A 26 -21.46 -10.91 8.52
N LEU A 27 -20.17 -10.59 8.59
CA LEU A 27 -19.23 -10.73 7.49
C LEU A 27 -18.92 -12.21 7.21
N ALA A 28 -18.84 -13.04 8.25
CA ALA A 28 -18.59 -14.46 8.14
C ALA A 28 -19.65 -15.15 7.26
N GLY A 29 -19.21 -15.63 6.09
CA GLY A 29 -20.07 -16.29 5.09
C GLY A 29 -20.68 -15.37 4.04
N LYS A 30 -20.45 -14.05 4.11
CA LYS A 30 -20.84 -13.08 3.07
C LYS A 30 -19.64 -12.48 2.33
N VAL A 31 -18.54 -12.27 3.04
CA VAL A 31 -17.35 -11.62 2.50
C VAL A 31 -16.13 -12.45 2.89
N GLU A 32 -15.35 -12.82 1.88
CA GLU A 32 -14.00 -13.33 2.08
C GLU A 32 -13.06 -12.13 2.25
N LEU A 33 -12.72 -11.81 3.50
CA LEU A 33 -11.74 -10.78 3.79
C LEU A 33 -10.35 -11.28 3.41
N PHE A 34 -9.57 -10.40 2.77
CA PHE A 34 -8.15 -10.67 2.53
C PHE A 34 -7.36 -10.55 3.84
N ASP A 35 -7.59 -9.47 4.57
CA ASP A 35 -6.92 -9.17 5.83
C ASP A 35 -7.77 -8.22 6.68
N ARG A 36 -7.34 -7.96 7.92
CA ARG A 36 -7.92 -6.96 8.82
C ARG A 36 -6.87 -6.41 9.79
N ASP A 37 -6.95 -5.12 10.07
CA ASP A 37 -6.22 -4.50 11.18
C ASP A 37 -7.12 -3.54 11.94
N LYS A 38 -7.32 -3.79 13.23
CA LYS A 38 -8.17 -2.97 14.12
C LYS A 38 -9.57 -2.75 13.50
N GLU A 39 -9.85 -1.52 13.06
CA GLU A 39 -11.10 -1.04 12.47
C GLU A 39 -11.08 -1.07 10.94
N MET A 40 -9.97 -1.48 10.34
CA MET A 40 -9.82 -1.62 8.89
C MET A 40 -10.06 -3.07 8.45
N LEU A 41 -10.95 -3.22 7.47
CA LEU A 41 -11.14 -4.46 6.72
C LEU A 41 -10.45 -4.30 5.38
N ILE A 42 -9.75 -5.33 4.91
CA ILE A 42 -9.08 -5.32 3.61
C ILE A 42 -9.71 -6.40 2.72
N VAL A 43 -10.10 -6.00 1.52
CA VAL A 43 -10.68 -6.89 0.50
C VAL A 43 -9.93 -6.76 -0.83
N SER A 44 -10.10 -7.76 -1.69
CA SER A 44 -9.40 -7.84 -2.98
C SER A 44 -10.27 -7.49 -4.18
N SER A 45 -11.60 -7.36 -4.01
CA SER A 45 -12.49 -7.07 -5.13
C SER A 45 -13.61 -6.08 -4.80
N GLU A 46 -14.13 -5.45 -5.85
CA GLU A 46 -15.29 -4.56 -5.78
C GLU A 46 -16.54 -5.28 -5.24
N GLU A 47 -16.74 -6.55 -5.60
CA GLU A 47 -17.84 -7.37 -5.08
C GLU A 47 -17.74 -7.56 -3.57
N GLN A 48 -16.55 -7.92 -3.07
CA GLN A 48 -16.29 -8.06 -1.64
C GLN A 48 -16.46 -6.74 -0.89
N LYS A 49 -16.01 -5.62 -1.50
CA LYS A 49 -16.23 -4.27 -0.96
C LYS A 49 -17.71 -3.96 -0.81
N LEU A 50 -18.50 -4.17 -1.86
CA LEU A 50 -19.95 -3.90 -1.83
C LEU A 50 -20.66 -4.75 -0.77
N ALA A 51 -20.35 -6.05 -0.71
CA ALA A 51 -20.92 -6.94 0.29
C ALA A 51 -20.53 -6.54 1.73
N ALA A 52 -19.30 -6.07 1.95
CA ALA A 52 -18.87 -5.55 3.24
C ALA A 52 -19.61 -4.24 3.60
N LEU A 53 -19.74 -3.31 2.65
CA LEU A 53 -20.46 -2.06 2.84
C LEU A 53 -21.95 -2.27 3.14
N GLU A 54 -22.60 -3.28 2.55
CA GLU A 54 -23.96 -3.66 2.92
C GLU A 54 -24.07 -4.08 4.39
N VAL A 55 -23.09 -4.83 4.90
CA VAL A 55 -23.03 -5.17 6.32
C VAL A 55 -22.83 -3.92 7.17
N MET A 56 -21.93 -3.01 6.79
CA MET A 56 -21.72 -1.76 7.53
C MET A 56 -22.98 -0.89 7.57
N ALA A 57 -23.66 -0.75 6.44
CA ALA A 57 -24.93 -0.03 6.34
C ALA A 57 -26.02 -0.64 7.23
N HIS A 58 -26.11 -1.97 7.29
CA HIS A 58 -27.05 -2.67 8.18
C HIS A 58 -26.84 -2.32 9.66
N TYR A 59 -25.59 -2.14 10.07
CA TYR A 59 -25.25 -1.74 11.45
C TYR A 59 -25.14 -0.22 11.63
N ASN A 60 -25.45 0.57 10.60
CA ASN A 60 -25.35 2.03 10.58
C ASN A 60 -23.95 2.54 10.96
N ILE A 61 -22.93 1.91 10.37
CA ILE A 61 -21.51 2.24 10.56
C ILE A 61 -21.04 3.04 9.36
N GLU A 62 -20.54 4.25 9.60
CA GLU A 62 -19.88 5.02 8.56
C GLU A 62 -18.54 4.36 8.21
N THR A 63 -18.25 4.27 6.91
CA THR A 63 -17.08 3.54 6.42
C THR A 63 -16.36 4.36 5.39
N ASN A 64 -15.09 4.66 5.66
CA ASN A 64 -14.21 5.36 4.75
C ASN A 64 -13.44 4.37 3.88
N LEU A 65 -13.42 4.62 2.57
CA LEU A 65 -12.71 3.78 1.61
C LEU A 65 -11.31 4.33 1.34
N MET A 66 -10.35 3.43 1.18
CA MET A 66 -8.99 3.76 0.81
C MET A 66 -8.42 2.75 -0.18
N ASP A 67 -7.69 3.27 -1.16
CA ASP A 67 -6.94 2.46 -2.11
C ASP A 67 -5.59 2.11 -1.47
N LEU A 68 -5.31 0.81 -1.40
CA LEU A 68 -4.13 0.26 -0.76
C LEU A 68 -3.26 -0.50 -1.75
N ARG A 69 -1.97 -0.53 -1.47
CA ARG A 69 -0.98 -1.28 -2.25
C ARG A 69 -0.33 -2.30 -1.36
N LEU A 70 -0.51 -3.57 -1.70
CA LEU A 70 0.08 -4.68 -1.00
C LEU A 70 1.57 -4.77 -1.38
N LEU A 71 2.43 -4.63 -0.38
CA LEU A 71 3.86 -4.89 -0.54
C LEU A 71 4.13 -6.41 -0.52
N PRO A 72 5.07 -6.89 -1.34
CA PRO A 72 5.57 -8.25 -1.23
C PRO A 72 6.19 -8.55 0.13
N ASP A 73 6.20 -9.83 0.52
CA ASP A 73 6.75 -10.28 1.80
C ASP A 73 8.27 -10.03 1.93
N ASP A 74 8.98 -9.91 0.81
CA ASP A 74 10.41 -9.62 0.73
C ASP A 74 10.73 -8.12 0.60
N ALA A 75 9.73 -7.24 0.75
CA ALA A 75 9.96 -5.81 0.72
C ALA A 75 10.80 -5.34 1.93
N GLU A 76 11.88 -4.63 1.64
CA GLU A 76 12.69 -3.93 2.62
C GLU A 76 12.03 -2.58 2.93
N LEU A 77 11.69 -2.36 4.19
CA LEU A 77 11.05 -1.12 4.67
C LEU A 77 12.09 -0.18 5.26
N THR A 78 11.90 1.12 5.07
CA THR A 78 12.69 2.16 5.74
C THR A 78 11.92 2.76 6.91
N ASP A 79 12.58 3.62 7.69
CA ASP A 79 11.93 4.36 8.78
C ASP A 79 10.83 5.32 8.29
N LEU A 80 10.81 5.68 7.01
CA LEU A 80 9.78 6.55 6.42
C LEU A 80 8.48 5.81 6.14
N PHE A 81 8.48 4.47 6.10
CA PHE A 81 7.32 3.66 5.76
C PHE A 81 6.06 3.99 6.58
N SER A 82 6.22 4.21 7.90
CA SER A 82 5.09 4.35 8.82
C SER A 82 4.20 5.57 8.57
N ASP A 83 4.70 6.57 7.84
CA ASP A 83 3.93 7.76 7.47
C ASP A 83 3.07 7.55 6.21
N TYR A 84 3.36 6.49 5.43
CA TYR A 84 2.79 6.22 4.11
C TYR A 84 2.07 4.87 4.03
N GLY A 85 2.09 4.10 5.11
CA GLY A 85 1.59 2.75 5.14
C GLY A 85 1.39 2.23 6.55
N PHE A 86 1.06 0.94 6.63
CA PHE A 86 0.92 0.24 7.90
C PHE A 86 1.22 -1.25 7.74
N THR A 87 1.67 -1.87 8.82
CA THR A 87 1.79 -3.31 8.95
C THR A 87 0.58 -3.82 9.72
N SER A 88 -0.17 -4.75 9.13
CA SER A 88 -1.31 -5.36 9.80
C SER A 88 -0.87 -6.33 10.91
N ARG A 89 -1.81 -6.77 11.75
CA ARG A 89 -1.55 -7.84 12.74
C ARG A 89 -1.12 -9.17 12.13
N ALA A 90 -1.36 -9.37 10.83
CA ALA A 90 -0.89 -10.55 10.11
C ALA A 90 0.54 -10.37 9.59
N GLU A 91 1.22 -9.28 9.96
CA GLU A 91 2.56 -8.89 9.48
C GLU A 91 2.58 -8.64 7.96
N ILE A 92 1.45 -8.22 7.39
CA ILE A 92 1.33 -7.85 5.98
C ILE A 92 1.47 -6.33 5.85
N ASN A 93 2.31 -5.90 4.91
CA ASN A 93 2.64 -4.48 4.72
C ASN A 93 1.81 -3.86 3.60
N TYR A 94 1.19 -2.71 3.90
CA TYR A 94 0.38 -1.95 2.96
C TYR A 94 0.86 -0.51 2.86
N LEU A 95 0.72 0.08 1.68
CA LEU A 95 0.91 1.51 1.44
C LEU A 95 -0.40 2.16 1.01
N TYR A 96 -0.58 3.43 1.35
CA TYR A 96 -1.68 4.25 0.86
C TYR A 96 -1.40 4.66 -0.60
N ASP A 97 -2.17 4.12 -1.55
CA ASP A 97 -1.90 4.23 -3.00
C ASP A 97 -1.69 5.68 -3.48
N LYS A 98 -2.52 6.60 -2.96
CA LYS A 98 -2.50 8.01 -3.36
C LYS A 98 -1.26 8.76 -2.90
N LEU A 99 -0.53 8.26 -1.90
CA LEU A 99 0.63 8.93 -1.32
C LEU A 99 1.95 8.44 -1.89
N VAL A 100 1.95 7.29 -2.57
CA VAL A 100 3.18 6.65 -3.02
C VAL A 100 3.27 6.58 -4.54
N VAL A 101 4.48 6.45 -5.03
CA VAL A 101 4.77 6.08 -6.42
C VAL A 101 5.85 5.00 -6.44
N SER A 102 5.61 3.94 -7.20
CA SER A 102 6.59 2.90 -7.47
C SER A 102 7.26 3.13 -8.81
N PHE A 103 8.56 2.94 -8.88
CA PHE A 103 9.31 3.03 -10.12
C PHE A 103 10.48 2.05 -10.17
N ARG A 104 11.05 1.89 -11.35
CA ARG A 104 12.32 1.18 -11.55
C ARG A 104 13.22 1.96 -12.50
N PHE A 105 14.52 1.82 -12.31
CA PHE A 105 15.46 2.38 -13.28
C PHE A 105 15.43 1.59 -14.60
N THR A 106 15.60 2.32 -15.68
CA THR A 106 15.82 1.80 -17.03
C THR A 106 17.10 2.38 -17.62
N VAL A 107 17.82 1.54 -18.36
CA VAL A 107 19.12 1.87 -18.92
C VAL A 107 18.99 2.03 -20.43
N ASP A 108 19.11 3.28 -20.88
CA ASP A 108 19.07 3.62 -22.31
C ASP A 108 20.44 4.09 -22.83
N SER A 109 21.47 4.02 -21.97
CA SER A 109 22.82 4.50 -22.26
C SER A 109 23.86 3.55 -21.66
N PRO A 110 24.95 3.21 -22.39
CA PRO A 110 26.09 2.49 -21.82
C PRO A 110 26.81 3.26 -20.70
N GLN A 111 26.54 4.56 -20.55
CA GLN A 111 27.10 5.41 -19.51
C GLN A 111 26.14 5.61 -18.32
N ALA A 112 25.02 4.89 -18.29
CA ALA A 112 24.10 4.93 -17.15
C ALA A 112 24.77 4.31 -15.93
N ASP A 113 24.59 4.95 -14.78
CA ASP A 113 25.11 4.49 -13.50
C ASP A 113 23.94 4.31 -12.52
N VAL A 114 23.29 3.14 -12.63
CA VAL A 114 22.11 2.80 -11.83
C VAL A 114 22.49 2.69 -10.35
N ASP A 115 23.66 2.15 -10.04
CA ASP A 115 24.11 1.96 -8.66
C ASP A 115 24.26 3.31 -7.95
N GLN A 116 24.83 4.31 -8.62
CA GLN A 116 24.92 5.66 -8.06
C GLN A 116 23.57 6.37 -7.99
N ALA A 117 22.67 6.14 -8.95
CA ALA A 117 21.32 6.69 -8.90
C ALA A 117 20.51 6.09 -7.73
N ALA A 118 20.61 4.78 -7.51
CA ALA A 118 19.96 4.08 -6.41
C ALA A 118 20.45 4.61 -5.06
N LEU A 119 21.76 4.80 -4.89
CA LEU A 119 22.34 5.37 -3.67
C LEU A 119 21.80 6.76 -3.34
N GLN A 120 21.50 7.60 -4.34
CA GLN A 120 20.88 8.91 -4.10
C GLN A 120 19.38 8.82 -3.78
N VAL A 121 18.69 7.78 -4.27
CA VAL A 121 17.27 7.55 -3.98
C VAL A 121 17.07 7.00 -2.57
N GLU A 122 18.04 6.27 -2.01
CA GLU A 122 17.95 5.65 -0.67
C GLU A 122 17.49 6.62 0.42
N GLU A 123 17.89 7.90 0.36
CA GLU A 123 17.48 8.93 1.33
C GLU A 123 15.97 9.23 1.35
N HIS A 124 15.25 8.79 0.32
CA HIS A 124 13.83 9.09 0.09
C HIS A 124 12.95 7.84 0.01
N LEU A 125 13.55 6.65 0.15
CA LEU A 125 12.82 5.40 0.04
C LEU A 125 11.86 5.20 1.19
N LEU A 126 10.66 4.74 0.85
CA LEU A 126 9.68 4.18 1.79
C LEU A 126 9.86 2.68 1.89
N ALA A 127 10.05 2.03 0.74
CA ALA A 127 10.27 0.60 0.62
C ALA A 127 10.97 0.25 -0.70
N GLN A 128 11.62 -0.90 -0.72
CA GLN A 128 12.22 -1.50 -1.91
C GLN A 128 11.88 -2.99 -1.97
N TYR A 129 11.66 -3.53 -3.16
CA TYR A 129 11.46 -4.97 -3.34
C TYR A 129 11.93 -5.42 -4.73
N LYS A 130 11.96 -6.73 -4.98
CA LYS A 130 12.29 -7.29 -6.29
C LYS A 130 11.06 -7.76 -7.06
N ASP A 131 10.95 -7.32 -8.31
CA ASP A 131 9.98 -7.85 -9.27
C ASP A 131 10.74 -8.45 -10.46
N GLN A 132 10.69 -9.78 -10.61
CA GLN A 132 11.39 -10.51 -11.68
C GLN A 132 12.89 -10.14 -11.77
N ASP A 133 13.58 -10.18 -10.62
CA ASP A 133 15.00 -9.81 -10.45
C ASP A 133 15.34 -8.32 -10.71
N ARG A 134 14.35 -7.46 -10.87
CA ARG A 134 14.54 -6.01 -11.01
C ARG A 134 14.13 -5.30 -9.74
N ASP A 135 14.96 -4.36 -9.30
CA ASP A 135 14.64 -3.54 -8.14
C ASP A 135 13.50 -2.58 -8.45
N VAL A 136 12.52 -2.56 -7.55
CA VAL A 136 11.42 -1.60 -7.52
C VAL A 136 11.59 -0.73 -6.29
N TYR A 137 11.58 0.56 -6.53
CA TYR A 137 11.75 1.61 -5.54
C TYR A 137 10.41 2.29 -5.31
N ILE A 138 10.10 2.58 -4.04
CA ILE A 138 8.87 3.25 -3.66
C ILE A 138 9.20 4.49 -2.86
N VAL A 139 8.66 5.62 -3.28
CA VAL A 139 8.86 6.94 -2.66
C VAL A 139 7.53 7.67 -2.50
N ASP A 140 7.54 8.78 -1.76
CA ASP A 140 6.44 9.74 -1.76
C ASP A 140 6.16 10.20 -3.20
N ARG A 141 4.89 10.15 -3.60
CA ARG A 141 4.42 10.60 -4.91
C ARG A 141 4.82 12.04 -5.24
N GLN A 142 4.93 12.92 -4.25
CA GLN A 142 5.38 14.30 -4.44
C GLN A 142 6.85 14.42 -4.86
N LEU A 143 7.65 13.36 -4.65
CA LEU A 143 9.07 13.32 -5.02
C LEU A 143 9.31 12.73 -6.42
N GLU A 144 8.28 12.46 -7.21
CA GLU A 144 8.44 11.89 -8.55
C GLU A 144 9.39 12.72 -9.43
N GLU A 145 9.25 14.06 -9.44
CA GLU A 145 10.12 14.96 -10.20
C GLU A 145 11.58 14.89 -9.73
N LEU A 146 11.80 14.74 -8.42
CA LEU A 146 13.13 14.54 -7.85
C LEU A 146 13.73 13.22 -8.32
N MET A 147 12.97 12.13 -8.33
CA MET A 147 13.44 10.83 -8.83
C MET A 147 13.84 10.88 -10.30
N GLN A 148 13.06 11.60 -11.13
CA GLN A 148 13.42 11.86 -12.53
C GLN A 148 14.71 12.68 -12.63
N GLY A 149 14.89 13.68 -11.77
CA GLY A 149 16.12 14.49 -11.68
C GLY A 149 17.35 13.66 -11.32
N ILE A 150 17.25 12.81 -10.31
CA ILE A 150 18.32 11.89 -9.88
C ILE A 150 18.67 10.95 -11.05
N ALA A 151 17.68 10.26 -11.62
CA ALA A 151 17.90 9.36 -12.75
C ALA A 151 18.63 10.05 -13.90
N LYS A 152 18.21 11.27 -14.26
CA LYS A 152 18.83 12.07 -15.31
C LYS A 152 20.28 12.44 -14.99
N ALA A 153 20.60 12.79 -13.75
CA ALA A 153 21.96 13.13 -13.34
C ALA A 153 22.94 11.96 -13.56
N TYR A 154 22.46 10.73 -13.38
CA TYR A 154 23.21 9.49 -13.61
C TYR A 154 22.93 8.82 -14.96
N ARG A 155 22.36 9.57 -15.92
CA ARG A 155 22.08 9.10 -17.29
C ARG A 155 21.19 7.85 -17.37
N CYS A 156 20.39 7.63 -16.33
CA CYS A 156 19.32 6.64 -16.26
C CYS A 156 17.99 7.27 -16.68
N ARG A 157 16.96 6.44 -16.79
CA ARG A 157 15.55 6.86 -16.78
C ARG A 157 14.81 6.09 -15.70
N ILE A 158 13.62 6.56 -15.35
CA ILE A 158 12.69 5.80 -14.51
C ILE A 158 11.47 5.39 -15.34
N GLU A 159 10.97 4.21 -15.04
CA GLU A 159 9.67 3.73 -15.48
C GLU A 159 8.76 3.69 -14.27
N ILE A 160 7.68 4.48 -14.29
CA ILE A 160 6.65 4.45 -13.25
C ILE A 160 5.83 3.18 -13.39
N LEU A 161 5.62 2.49 -12.29
CA LEU A 161 4.89 1.23 -12.23
C LEU A 161 3.45 1.47 -11.75
N PRO A 162 2.47 0.80 -12.38
CA PRO A 162 1.06 0.89 -12.02
C PRO A 162 0.75 0.10 -10.77
#